data_AF-A0AA38YBM0-F1
#
_entry.id   AF-A0AA38YBM0-F1
#
_cell.length_a   1.000
_cell.length_b   1.000
_cell.length_c   1.000
_cell.angle_alpha   90.00
_cell.angle_beta   90.00
_cell.angle_gamma   90.00
#
_symmetry.space_group_name_H-M   'P 1'
#
loop_
_entity.id
_entity.type
_entity.pdbx_description
1 polymer ?
#
loop_
_entity_poly.entity_id
_entity_poly.type
_entity_poly.pdbx_seq_one_letter_code
_entity_poly.pdbx_strand_id
1 'polypeptide(L)'
;MAEEVSHWKFRKVGIYIGFAFLILAQAAIPSVTLIGLIFIPESPRFLVSKDRHEEAREILIQHNAGGDAISPIVDFEMAEIQTTIQMEKEAHQTTSYMDMVKTPGNRHRLFISVTLGFFA
;
A
#
# COMPACT_ATOMS: atom_id res chain seq x y z
N MET A 1 6.47 48.32 27.15
CA MET A 1 5.38 48.06 26.17
C MET A 1 5.91 47.74 24.76
N ALA A 2 6.71 48.61 24.10
CA ALA A 2 7.23 48.32 22.75
C ALA A 2 8.19 47.10 22.68
N GLU A 3 9.04 46.95 23.69
CA GLU A 3 10.00 45.84 23.80
C GLU A 3 9.33 44.48 24.06
N GLU A 4 8.24 44.49 24.82
CA GLU A 4 7.42 43.32 25.12
C GLU A 4 6.63 42.84 23.88
N VAL A 5 6.06 43.78 23.12
CA VAL A 5 5.38 43.50 21.84
C VAL A 5 6.38 42.98 20.80
N SER A 6 7.59 43.54 20.76
CA SER A 6 8.69 43.07 19.89
C SER A 6 9.06 41.62 20.22
N HIS A 7 9.37 41.34 21.49
CA HIS A 7 9.74 40.01 21.97
C HIS A 7 8.63 38.97 21.72
N TRP A 8 7.35 39.35 21.90
CA TRP A 8 6.21 38.49 21.59
C TRP A 8 6.11 38.14 20.10
N LYS A 9 6.37 39.10 19.21
CA LYS A 9 6.40 38.84 17.74
C LYS A 9 7.55 37.90 17.37
N PHE A 10 8.75 38.10 17.93
CA PHE A 10 9.91 37.22 17.70
C PHE A 10 9.65 35.78 18.16
N ARG A 11 9.05 35.60 19.35
CA ARG A 11 8.69 34.26 19.85
C ARG A 11 7.67 33.55 18.97
N LYS A 12 6.66 34.28 18.47
CA LYS A 12 5.67 33.71 17.55
C LYS A 12 6.29 33.31 16.23
N VAL A 13 7.13 34.15 15.63
CA VAL A 13 7.84 33.84 14.38
C VAL A 13 8.72 32.61 14.54
N GLY A 14 9.47 32.48 15.64
CA GLY A 14 10.26 31.27 15.92
C GLY A 14 9.42 30.00 16.03
N ILE A 15 8.25 30.07 16.68
CA ILE A 15 7.31 28.95 16.78
C ILE A 15 6.76 28.56 15.39
N TYR A 16 6.36 29.53 14.56
CA TYR A 16 5.85 29.25 13.21
C TYR A 16 6.93 28.63 12.30
N ILE A 17 8.16 29.14 12.36
CA ILE A 17 9.29 28.58 11.59
C ILE A 17 9.60 27.15 12.06
N GLY A 18 9.55 26.90 13.37
CA GLY A 18 9.72 25.55 13.93
C GLY A 18 8.67 24.56 13.44
N PHE A 19 7.39 24.94 13.46
CA PHE A 19 6.31 24.09 12.94
C PHE A 19 6.43 23.86 11.42
N ALA A 20 6.74 24.90 10.65
CA ALA A 20 6.94 24.77 9.21
C ALA A 20 8.10 23.82 8.88
N PHE A 21 9.21 23.93 9.61
CA PHE A 21 10.34 23.02 9.48
C PHE A 21 9.95 21.56 9.77
N LEU A 22 9.22 21.31 10.86
CA LEU A 22 8.77 19.96 11.23
C LEU A 22 7.83 19.36 10.17
N ILE A 23 6.93 20.15 9.60
CA ILE A 23 6.01 19.70 8.54
C ILE A 23 6.79 19.35 7.27
N LEU A 24 7.72 20.22 6.85
CA LEU A 24 8.54 19.99 5.66
C LEU A 24 9.46 18.78 5.83
N ALA A 25 10.04 18.60 7.02
CA ALA A 25 10.88 17.44 7.34
C ALA A 25 10.07 16.13 7.30
N GLN A 26 8.84 16.12 7.82
CA GLN A 26 7.95 14.94 7.74
C GLN A 26 7.56 14.62 6.28
N ALA A 27 7.40 15.64 5.43
CA ALA A 27 7.09 15.45 4.02
C ALA A 27 8.28 14.96 3.17
N ALA A 28 9.51 15.08 3.68
CA ALA A 28 10.71 14.76 2.89
C ALA A 28 10.77 13.27 2.48
N ILE A 29 10.55 12.36 3.43
CA ILE A 29 10.57 10.90 3.17
C ILE A 29 9.51 10.48 2.14
N PRO A 30 8.20 10.77 2.31
CA PRO A 30 7.20 10.37 1.32
C PRO A 30 7.43 11.03 -0.05
N SER A 31 8.02 12.23 -0.10
CA SER A 31 8.37 12.88 -1.37
C SER A 31 9.44 12.09 -2.13
N VAL A 32 10.48 11.63 -1.44
CA VAL A 32 11.51 10.76 -2.05
C VAL A 32 10.92 9.42 -2.48
N THR A 33 10.08 8.80 -1.63
CA THR A 33 9.41 7.54 -1.96
C THR A 33 8.50 7.67 -3.18
N LEU A 34 7.78 8.80 -3.33
CA LEU A 34 6.89 9.05 -4.46
C LEU A 34 7.67 9.10 -5.79
N ILE A 35 8.87 9.69 -5.78
CA ILE A 35 9.75 9.67 -6.94
C ILE A 35 10.20 8.23 -7.23
N GLY A 36 10.53 7.46 -6.20
CA GLY A 36 10.92 6.05 -6.30
C GLY A 36 9.83 5.16 -6.92
N LEU A 37 8.56 5.45 -6.63
CA LEU A 37 7.41 4.68 -7.14
C LEU A 37 7.34 4.64 -8.67
N ILE A 38 7.83 5.68 -9.35
CA ILE A 38 7.84 5.77 -10.82
C ILE A 38 8.74 4.69 -11.45
N PHE A 39 9.73 4.18 -10.70
CA PHE A 39 10.67 3.16 -11.17
C PHE A 39 10.26 1.74 -10.79
N ILE A 40 9.25 1.56 -9.94
CA ILE A 40 8.80 0.24 -9.49
C ILE A 40 7.82 -0.30 -10.53
N PRO A 41 8.05 -1.50 -11.10
CA PRO A 41 7.11 -2.08 -12.04
C PRO A 41 5.81 -2.44 -11.33
N GLU A 42 4.71 -2.43 -12.08
CA GLU A 42 3.41 -2.85 -11.55
C GLU A 42 3.43 -4.32 -11.09
N SER A 43 2.67 -4.66 -10.06
CA SER A 43 2.68 -6.05 -9.57
C SER A 43 2.16 -7.03 -10.64
N PRO A 44 2.76 -8.23 -10.80
CA PRO A 44 2.28 -9.25 -11.74
C PRO A 44 0.79 -9.58 -11.56
N ARG A 45 0.33 -9.65 -10.31
CA ARG A 45 -1.08 -9.89 -9.98
C ARG A 45 -2.00 -8.77 -10.47
N PHE A 46 -1.62 -7.50 -10.32
CA PHE A 46 -2.40 -6.38 -10.87
C PHE A 46 -2.49 -6.47 -12.40
N LEU A 47 -1.38 -6.76 -13.08
CA LEU A 47 -1.34 -6.89 -14.53
C LEU A 47 -2.25 -8.02 -15.03
N VAL A 48 -2.20 -9.19 -14.39
CA VAL A 48 -3.12 -10.30 -14.69
C VAL A 48 -4.58 -9.90 -14.47
N SER A 49 -4.90 -9.13 -13.42
CA SER A 49 -6.27 -8.63 -13.19
C SER A 49 -6.77 -7.65 -14.25
N LYS A 50 -5.86 -7.14 -15.09
CA LYS A 50 -6.13 -6.25 -16.23
C LYS A 50 -5.94 -6.95 -17.58
N ASP A 51 -5.93 -8.29 -17.59
CA ASP A 51 -5.69 -9.12 -18.78
C ASP A 51 -4.33 -8.88 -19.47
N ARG A 52 -3.36 -8.27 -18.77
CA ARG A 52 -1.98 -7.99 -19.25
C ARG A 52 -1.02 -9.12 -18.85
N HIS A 53 -1.30 -10.33 -19.33
CA HIS A 53 -0.58 -11.54 -18.90
C HIS A 53 0.89 -11.59 -19.32
N GLU A 54 1.23 -11.10 -20.51
CA GLU A 54 2.63 -11.14 -20.99
C GLU A 54 3.54 -10.23 -20.17
N GLU A 55 3.09 -9.01 -19.85
CA GLU A 55 3.84 -8.08 -19.00
C GLU A 55 4.00 -8.63 -17.58
N ALA A 56 2.98 -9.31 -17.04
CA ALA A 56 3.09 -10.00 -15.77
C ALA A 56 4.17 -11.10 -15.81
N ARG A 57 4.20 -11.88 -16.90
CA ARG A 57 5.18 -12.94 -17.13
C ARG A 57 6.61 -12.39 -17.19
N GLU A 58 6.83 -11.30 -17.93
CA GLU A 58 8.13 -10.64 -18.04
C GLU A 58 8.68 -10.21 -16.67
N ILE A 59 7.82 -9.64 -15.83
CA ILE A 59 8.21 -9.23 -14.47
C ILE A 59 8.62 -10.44 -13.62
N LEU A 60 7.86 -11.55 -13.68
CA LEU A 60 8.18 -12.78 -12.96
C LEU A 60 9.49 -13.40 -13.48
N ILE A 61 9.73 -13.40 -14.79
CA ILE A 61 10.99 -13.85 -15.38
C ILE A 61 12.15 -13.05 -14.78
N GLN A 62 12.03 -11.72 -14.78
CA GLN A 62 13.12 -10.84 -14.34
C GLN A 62 13.37 -10.92 -12.83
N HIS A 63 12.32 -10.98 -12.01
CA HIS A 63 12.43 -10.82 -10.56
C HIS A 63 12.46 -12.15 -9.79
N ASN A 64 11.77 -13.19 -10.30
CA ASN A 64 11.61 -14.46 -9.59
C ASN A 64 12.37 -15.62 -10.26
N ALA A 65 12.62 -15.55 -11.57
CA ALA A 65 13.40 -16.55 -12.30
C ALA A 65 14.84 -16.10 -12.65
N GLY A 66 15.28 -14.92 -12.17
CA GLY A 66 16.63 -14.41 -12.44
C GLY A 66 16.93 -14.18 -13.94
N GLY A 67 15.89 -13.96 -14.74
CA GLY A 67 15.97 -13.80 -16.20
C GLY A 67 15.78 -15.09 -17.01
N ASP A 68 15.59 -16.25 -16.38
CA ASP A 68 15.34 -17.50 -17.10
C ASP A 68 13.87 -17.63 -17.53
N ALA A 69 13.62 -17.37 -18.82
CA ALA A 69 12.28 -17.43 -19.41
C ALA A 69 11.70 -18.86 -19.50
N ILE A 70 12.54 -19.88 -19.39
CA ILE A 70 12.15 -21.31 -19.51
C ILE A 70 11.98 -21.92 -18.10
N SER A 71 12.25 -21.14 -17.05
CA SER A 71 12.12 -21.63 -15.68
C SER A 71 10.66 -22.02 -15.39
N PRO A 72 10.41 -23.24 -14.88
CA PRO A 72 9.07 -23.72 -14.59
C PRO A 72 8.38 -22.92 -13.46
N ILE A 73 9.14 -22.14 -12.68
CA ILE A 73 8.57 -21.30 -11.62
C ILE A 73 7.64 -20.23 -12.18
N VAL A 74 7.96 -19.69 -13.36
CA VAL A 74 7.17 -18.62 -13.99
C VAL A 74 5.79 -19.14 -14.38
N ASP A 75 5.73 -20.34 -14.97
CA ASP A 75 4.47 -20.98 -15.34
C ASP A 75 3.62 -21.32 -14.12
N PHE A 76 4.27 -21.80 -13.06
CA PHE A 76 3.62 -22.09 -11.79
C PHE A 76 3.01 -20.84 -11.16
N GLU A 77 3.79 -19.77 -11.02
CA GLU A 77 3.35 -18.50 -10.42
C GLU A 77 2.24 -17.84 -11.25
N MET A 78 2.36 -17.85 -12.58
CA MET A 78 1.32 -17.35 -13.48
C MET A 78 0.00 -18.12 -13.30
N ALA A 79 0.06 -19.45 -13.21
CA ALA A 79 -1.13 -20.28 -13.00
C ALA A 79 -1.76 -20.03 -11.62
N GLU A 80 -0.95 -19.88 -10.57
CA GLU A 80 -1.41 -19.58 -9.21
C GLU A 80 -2.12 -18.22 -9.13
N ILE A 81 -1.51 -17.18 -9.73
CA ILE A 81 -2.08 -15.83 -9.77
C ILE A 81 -3.41 -15.83 -10.52
N GLN A 82 -3.47 -16.45 -11.70
CA GLN A 82 -4.70 -16.52 -12.50
C GLN A 82 -5.82 -17.25 -11.76
N THR A 83 -5.50 -18.41 -11.17
CA THR A 83 -6.46 -19.20 -10.40
C THR A 83 -6.99 -18.41 -9.21
N THR A 84 -6.11 -17.72 -8.49
CA THR A 84 -6.47 -16.89 -7.33
C THR A 84 -7.39 -15.74 -7.73
N ILE A 85 -7.07 -15.01 -8.80
CA ILE A 85 -7.91 -13.90 -9.29
C ILE A 85 -9.29 -14.40 -9.73
N GLN A 86 -9.35 -15.56 -10.39
CA GLN A 86 -10.62 -16.16 -10.79
C GLN A 86 -11.49 -16.51 -9.57
N MET A 87 -10.91 -17.17 -8.57
CA MET A 87 -11.61 -17.50 -7.31
C MET A 87 -12.10 -16.23 -6.59
N GLU A 88 -11.28 -15.18 -6.56
CA GLU A 88 -11.66 -13.91 -5.94
C GLU A 88 -12.82 -13.23 -6.68
N LYS A 89 -12.78 -13.24 -8.02
CA LYS A 89 -13.86 -12.69 -8.86
C LYS A 89 -15.18 -13.40 -8.61
N GLU A 90 -15.16 -14.73 -8.46
CA GLU A 90 -16.34 -15.52 -8.11
C GLU A 90 -16.83 -15.21 -6.69
N ALA A 91 -15.92 -15.14 -5.72
CA ALA A 91 -16.25 -14.79 -4.33
C ALA A 91 -16.85 -13.37 -4.23
N HIS A 92 -16.34 -12.40 -4.97
CA HIS A 92 -16.82 -11.01 -4.94
C HIS A 92 -18.24 -10.85 -5.48
N GLN A 93 -18.75 -11.79 -6.29
CA GLN A 93 -20.13 -11.74 -6.77
C GLN A 93 -21.16 -12.02 -5.66
N THR A 94 -20.75 -12.71 -4.60
CA THR A 94 -21.66 -13.17 -3.54
C THR A 94 -21.35 -12.55 -2.18
N THR A 95 -20.19 -11.89 -2.04
CA THR A 95 -19.72 -11.34 -0.77
C THR A 95 -19.88 -9.82 -0.70
N SER A 96 -20.08 -9.32 0.51
CA SER A 96 -20.23 -7.89 0.82
C SER A 96 -19.54 -7.57 2.15
N TYR A 97 -19.14 -6.32 2.36
CA TYR A 97 -18.61 -5.84 3.64
C TYR A 97 -19.53 -6.16 4.84
N MET A 98 -20.84 -6.26 4.61
CA MET A 98 -21.79 -6.65 5.67
C MET A 98 -21.58 -8.09 6.15
N ASP A 99 -20.97 -8.97 5.35
CA ASP A 99 -20.70 -10.35 5.76
C ASP A 99 -19.78 -10.44 6.98
N MET A 100 -18.98 -9.41 7.23
CA MET A 100 -18.11 -9.32 8.40
C MET A 100 -18.89 -9.35 9.71
N VAL A 101 -20.16 -8.92 9.72
CA VAL A 101 -21.01 -8.90 10.93
C VAL A 101 -22.14 -9.95 10.93
N LYS A 102 -22.43 -10.58 9.78
CA LYS A 102 -23.58 -11.50 9.62
C LYS A 102 -23.47 -12.73 10.51
N THR A 103 -22.32 -13.39 10.56
CA THR A 103 -22.16 -14.65 11.31
C THR A 103 -21.45 -14.45 12.65
N PRO A 104 -21.73 -15.27 13.69
CA PRO A 104 -21.01 -15.20 14.96
C PRO A 104 -19.49 -15.34 14.78
N GLY A 105 -19.04 -16.23 13.88
CA GLY A 105 -17.63 -16.41 13.57
C GLY A 105 -16.98 -15.18 12.94
N ASN A 106 -17.64 -14.53 11.98
CA ASN A 106 -17.11 -13.33 11.35
C ASN A 106 -17.07 -12.15 12.32
N ARG A 107 -18.06 -12.02 13.21
CA ARG A 107 -18.04 -11.01 14.29
C ARG A 107 -16.84 -11.19 15.22
N HIS A 108 -16.53 -12.43 15.59
CA HIS A 108 -15.35 -12.72 16.42
C HIS A 108 -14.05 -12.36 15.68
N ARG A 109 -13.94 -12.71 14.39
CA ARG A 109 -12.79 -12.33 13.55
C ARG A 109 -12.65 -10.81 13.43
N LEU A 110 -13.76 -10.10 13.19
CA LEU A 110 -13.79 -8.64 13.10
C LEU A 110 -13.35 -8.00 14.43
N PHE A 111 -13.84 -8.51 15.57
CA PHE A 111 -13.44 -8.03 16.89
C PHE A 111 -11.92 -8.15 17.11
N ILE A 112 -11.33 -9.28 16.73
CA ILE A 112 -9.87 -9.47 16.80
C ILE A 112 -9.15 -8.46 15.91
N SER A 113 -9.58 -8.29 14.65
CA SER A 113 -8.94 -7.34 13.73
C SER A 113 -9.01 -5.89 14.22
N VAL A 114 -10.16 -5.47 14.77
CA VAL A 114 -10.35 -4.10 15.29
C VAL A 114 -9.53 -3.86 16.55
N THR A 115 -9.52 -4.82 17.48
CA THR A 115 -8.72 -4.68 18.72
C THR A 115 -7.23 -4.69 18.40
N LEU A 116 -6.75 -5.56 17.50
CA LEU A 116 -5.36 -5.53 17.03
C LEU A 116 -5.00 -4.16 16.44
N GLY A 117 -5.82 -3.61 15.55
CA GLY A 117 -5.55 -2.31 14.93
C GLY A 117 -5.58 -1.12 15.89
N PHE A 118 -6.28 -1.23 17.02
CA PHE A 118 -6.33 -0.17 18.04
C PHE A 118 -5.15 -0.25 19.03
N PHE A 119 -4.63 -1.46 19.29
CA PHE A 119 -3.57 -1.70 20.26
C PHE A 119 -2.17 -1.87 19.66
N ALA A 120 -2.05 -1.95 18.32
CA ALA A 120 -0.78 -1.97 17.57
C ALA A 120 -0.24 -0.55 17.34
#